data_AF-A0A368F268-F1
#
_entry.id   AF-A0A368F268-F1
#
_cell.length_a   1.000
_cell.length_b   1.000
_cell.length_c   1.000
_cell.angle_alpha   90.00
_cell.angle_beta   90.00
_cell.angle_gamma   90.00
#
_symmetry.space_group_name_H-M   'P 1'
#
loop_
_entity.id
_entity.type
_entity.pdbx_description
1 polymer ?
#
loop_
_entity_poly.entity_id
_entity_poly.type
_entity_poly.pdbx_seq_one_letter_code
_entity_poly.pdbx_strand_id
1 'polypeptide(L)'
;MQISDLGRTRETVEDYNTRIKNTLMRIAKLHEVSSVKKDQIVLIVGHASTVDLAGGILARSRRSTEADFFENTKKIPYGSLLVLERVQGRRGWTPNLYAVPKVTYGDQTTEFDSAFVLREPPKVKN
;
A
#
# COMPACT_ATOMS: atom_id res chain seq x y z
N MET A 1 13.06 26.40 16.06
CA MET A 1 12.86 25.71 14.78
C MET A 1 12.46 26.76 13.75
N GLN A 2 13.33 27.07 12.80
CA GLN A 2 13.02 27.97 11.68
C GLN A 2 12.48 27.16 10.48
N ILE A 3 11.74 27.78 9.56
CA ILE A 3 11.23 27.11 8.35
C ILE A 3 12.39 26.55 7.49
N SER A 4 13.54 27.20 7.51
CA SER A 4 14.79 26.73 6.89
C SER A 4 15.27 25.39 7.43
N ASP A 5 14.92 25.04 8.67
CA ASP A 5 15.28 23.75 9.28
C ASP A 5 14.42 22.59 8.75
N LEU A 6 13.21 22.86 8.22
CA LEU A 6 12.32 21.84 7.64
C LEU A 6 12.88 21.22 6.36
N GLY A 7 13.74 21.94 5.64
CA GLY A 7 14.39 21.45 4.43
C GLY A 7 15.60 20.55 4.70
N ARG A 8 16.21 20.64 5.88
CA ARG A 8 17.45 19.92 6.24
C ARG A 8 17.22 18.47 6.67
N THR A 9 15.99 18.13 7.07
CA THR A 9 15.57 16.79 7.52
C THR A 9 14.54 16.16 6.58
N ARG A 10 14.49 16.63 5.32
CA ARG A 10 13.46 16.19 4.37
C ARG A 10 13.69 14.72 4.01
N GLU A 11 12.71 13.90 4.33
CA GLU A 11 12.70 12.48 3.99
C GLU A 11 12.79 12.30 2.46
N THR A 12 13.65 11.39 1.99
CA THR A 12 13.71 11.04 0.58
C THR A 12 12.61 10.04 0.20
N VAL A 13 12.33 9.90 -1.09
CA VAL A 13 11.40 8.86 -1.59
C VAL A 13 11.82 7.46 -1.15
N GLU A 14 13.13 7.18 -1.14
CA GLU A 14 13.66 5.88 -0.73
C GLU A 14 13.51 5.64 0.77
N ASP A 15 13.72 6.68 1.59
CA ASP A 15 13.48 6.61 3.04
C ASP A 15 12.00 6.34 3.34
N TYR A 16 11.09 7.03 2.65
CA TYR A 16 9.65 6.85 2.80
C TYR A 16 9.23 5.42 2.43
N ASN A 17 9.67 4.93 1.26
CA ASN A 17 9.43 3.55 0.82
C ASN A 17 9.92 2.53 1.86
N THR A 18 11.14 2.74 2.35
CA THR A 18 11.78 1.84 3.33
C THR A 18 11.04 1.85 4.65
N ARG A 19 10.62 3.02 5.14
CA ARG A 19 9.85 3.16 6.37
C ARG A 19 8.50 2.46 6.28
N ILE A 20 7.74 2.70 5.20
CA ILE A 20 6.44 2.05 5.00
C ILE A 20 6.61 0.53 4.87
N LYS A 21 7.60 0.06 4.11
CA LYS A 21 7.93 -1.38 4.02
C LYS A 21 8.19 -1.98 5.40
N ASN A 22 9.08 -1.37 6.17
CA ASN A 22 9.45 -1.90 7.50
C ASN A 22 8.24 -1.93 8.44
N THR A 23 7.41 -0.90 8.41
CA THR A 23 6.17 -0.85 9.21
C THR A 23 5.20 -1.95 8.80
N LEU A 24 4.89 -2.11 7.51
CA LEU A 24 3.97 -3.13 7.02
C LEU A 24 4.48 -4.55 7.34
N MET A 25 5.76 -4.81 7.13
CA MET A 25 6.38 -6.11 7.45
C MET A 25 6.37 -6.39 8.95
N ARG A 26 6.56 -5.38 9.79
CA ARG A 26 6.47 -5.52 11.25
C ARG A 26 5.05 -5.83 11.70
N ILE A 27 4.05 -5.13 11.16
CA ILE A 27 2.62 -5.39 11.42
C ILE A 27 2.28 -6.82 11.02
N ALA A 28 2.65 -7.23 9.81
CA ALA A 28 2.47 -8.60 9.33
C ALA A 28 3.07 -9.61 10.32
N LYS A 29 4.35 -9.45 10.70
CA LYS A 29 5.02 -10.37 11.63
C LYS A 29 4.35 -10.45 13.00
N LEU A 30 3.87 -9.33 13.55
CA LEU A 30 3.19 -9.30 14.86
C LEU A 30 1.82 -9.98 14.84
N HIS A 31 1.17 -10.00 13.69
CA HIS A 31 -0.18 -10.54 13.51
C HIS A 31 -0.22 -11.77 12.56
N GLU A 32 0.92 -12.42 12.33
CA GLU A 32 1.02 -13.67 11.57
C GLU A 32 0.82 -14.90 12.47
N VAL A 33 1.09 -14.77 13.78
CA VAL A 33 1.02 -15.88 14.74
C VAL A 33 0.07 -15.50 15.85
N SER A 34 -1.08 -16.17 15.89
CA SER A 34 -2.03 -16.10 16.99
C SER A 34 -1.88 -17.34 17.88
N SER A 35 -1.90 -17.15 19.19
CA SER A 35 -2.03 -18.26 20.15
C SER A 35 -3.42 -18.91 20.12
N VAL A 36 -4.38 -18.28 19.45
CA VAL A 36 -5.76 -18.76 19.30
C VAL A 36 -6.08 -18.93 17.81
N LYS A 37 -6.70 -20.05 17.43
CA LYS A 37 -7.13 -20.29 16.05
C LYS A 37 -8.29 -19.34 15.68
N LYS A 38 -7.96 -18.20 15.09
CA LYS A 38 -8.90 -17.21 14.56
C LYS A 38 -8.32 -16.55 13.32
N ASP A 39 -9.18 -16.09 12.43
CA ASP A 39 -8.77 -15.24 11.33
C ASP A 39 -8.30 -13.90 11.89
N GLN A 40 -7.06 -13.51 11.54
CA GLN A 40 -6.49 -12.24 11.95
C GLN A 40 -6.63 -11.25 10.80
N ILE A 41 -7.58 -10.32 10.96
CA ILE A 41 -7.78 -9.20 10.04
C ILE A 41 -7.14 -7.97 10.67
N VAL A 42 -6.27 -7.29 9.92
CA VAL A 42 -5.65 -6.03 10.31
C VAL A 42 -6.11 -4.94 9.35
N LEU A 43 -6.81 -3.94 9.87
CA LEU A 43 -7.18 -2.75 9.12
C LEU A 43 -6.08 -1.69 9.25
N ILE A 44 -5.50 -1.28 8.13
CA ILE A 44 -4.51 -0.20 8.06
C ILE A 44 -5.17 0.99 7.38
N VAL A 45 -5.41 2.06 8.12
CA VAL A 45 -5.98 3.31 7.59
C VAL A 45 -4.84 4.31 7.37
N GLY A 46 -4.79 4.89 6.18
CA GLY A 46 -3.75 5.83 5.79
C GLY A 46 -4.17 6.68 4.60
N HIS A 47 -3.21 6.99 3.73
CA HIS A 47 -3.42 7.85 2.55
C HIS A 47 -3.47 7.01 1.27
N ALA A 48 -3.75 7.66 0.13
CA ALA A 48 -3.63 7.03 -1.19
C ALA A 48 -2.28 6.32 -1.39
N SER A 49 -1.19 6.93 -0.91
CA SER A 49 0.14 6.32 -0.94
C SER A 49 0.24 5.01 -0.15
N THR A 50 -0.52 4.85 0.93
CA THR A 50 -0.55 3.61 1.73
C THR A 50 -1.10 2.46 0.91
N VAL A 51 -2.18 2.69 0.14
CA VAL A 51 -2.78 1.68 -0.74
C VAL A 51 -1.80 1.29 -1.85
N ASP A 52 -1.20 2.28 -2.52
CA ASP A 52 -0.21 2.05 -3.58
C ASP A 52 1.00 1.25 -3.07
N LEU A 53 1.59 1.69 -1.95
CA LEU A 53 2.78 1.07 -1.38
C LEU A 53 2.48 -0.31 -0.81
N ALA A 54 1.32 -0.55 -0.21
CA ALA A 54 0.94 -1.88 0.26
C ALA A 54 0.83 -2.87 -0.90
N GLY A 55 0.15 -2.49 -1.99
CA GLY A 55 0.08 -3.31 -3.21
C GLY A 55 1.45 -3.55 -3.84
N GLY A 56 2.26 -2.50 -3.95
CA GLY A 56 3.63 -2.58 -4.45
C GLY A 56 4.51 -3.52 -3.61
N ILE A 57 4.63 -3.26 -2.31
CA ILE A 57 5.58 -3.94 -1.43
C ILE A 57 5.16 -5.38 -1.17
N LEU A 58 3.89 -5.62 -0.84
CA LEU A 58 3.43 -6.91 -0.33
C LEU A 58 3.00 -7.87 -1.45
N ALA A 59 2.43 -7.36 -2.54
CA ALA A 59 1.95 -8.18 -3.65
C ALA A 59 2.88 -8.20 -4.88
N ARG A 60 3.69 -7.14 -5.10
CA ARG A 60 4.48 -6.98 -6.34
C ARG A 60 5.99 -6.81 -6.14
N SER A 61 6.48 -6.77 -4.90
CA SER A 61 7.88 -6.44 -4.58
C SER A 61 8.38 -5.15 -5.25
N ARG A 62 7.51 -4.16 -5.42
CA ARG A 62 7.74 -2.88 -6.10
C ARG A 62 7.82 -1.73 -5.08
N ARG A 63 8.71 -0.76 -5.34
CA ARG A 63 8.78 0.55 -4.67
C ARG A 63 8.09 1.64 -5.50
N SER A 64 7.50 2.64 -4.84
CA SER A 64 6.91 3.79 -5.53
C SER A 64 7.94 4.86 -5.82
N THR A 65 7.79 5.47 -6.99
CA THR A 65 8.60 6.57 -7.48
C THR A 65 8.00 7.91 -7.08
N GLU A 66 8.73 9.00 -7.30
CA GLU A 66 8.20 10.34 -7.09
C GLU A 66 6.97 10.63 -7.97
N ALA A 67 7.02 10.20 -9.25
CA ALA A 67 5.89 10.32 -10.18
C ALA A 67 4.63 9.60 -9.68
N ASP A 68 4.79 8.44 -9.06
CA ASP A 68 3.66 7.71 -8.48
C ASP A 68 2.97 8.48 -7.36
N PHE A 69 3.72 9.25 -6.57
CA PHE A 69 3.14 10.07 -5.50
C PHE A 69 2.33 11.25 -6.03
N PHE A 70 2.66 11.76 -7.21
CA PHE A 70 1.83 12.78 -7.88
C PHE A 70 0.56 12.20 -8.47
N GLU A 71 0.60 10.95 -8.95
CA GLU A 71 -0.54 10.31 -9.62
C GLU A 71 -1.50 9.60 -8.64
N ASN A 72 -1.03 9.17 -7.46
CA ASN A 72 -1.82 8.33 -6.55
C ASN A 72 -3.17 8.96 -6.14
N THR A 73 -3.24 10.28 -5.96
CA THR A 73 -4.47 10.98 -5.57
C THR A 73 -5.52 10.97 -6.67
N LYS A 74 -5.11 10.85 -7.94
CA LYS A 74 -6.00 10.71 -9.10
C LYS A 74 -6.44 9.26 -9.29
N LYS A 75 -5.57 8.31 -8.92
CA LYS A 75 -5.74 6.87 -9.17
C LYS A 75 -6.39 6.12 -8.02
N ILE A 76 -6.42 6.72 -6.83
CA ILE A 76 -6.89 6.09 -5.60
C ILE A 76 -7.86 7.06 -4.92
N PRO A 77 -9.16 6.95 -5.22
CA PRO A 77 -10.20 7.81 -4.62
C PRO A 77 -10.29 7.67 -3.10
N TYR A 78 -10.97 8.64 -2.47
CA TYR A 78 -11.26 8.56 -1.04
C TYR A 78 -12.07 7.31 -0.68
N GLY A 79 -11.75 6.71 0.46
CA GLY A 79 -12.41 5.48 0.91
C GLY A 79 -12.01 4.22 0.12
N SER A 80 -11.01 4.30 -0.76
CA SER A 80 -10.48 3.11 -1.45
C SER A 80 -9.91 2.09 -0.47
N LEU A 81 -10.15 0.81 -0.76
CA LEU A 81 -9.73 -0.30 0.09
C LEU A 81 -9.07 -1.40 -0.74
N LEU A 82 -7.79 -1.67 -0.44
CA LEU A 82 -7.08 -2.86 -0.95
C LEU A 82 -7.11 -3.95 0.12
N VAL A 83 -7.63 -5.13 -0.24
CA VAL A 83 -7.56 -6.32 0.60
C VAL A 83 -6.44 -7.21 0.12
N LEU A 84 -5.54 -7.58 1.04
CA LEU A 84 -4.43 -8.50 0.81
C LEU A 84 -4.59 -9.70 1.74
N GLU A 85 -4.56 -10.89 1.14
CA GLU A 85 -4.73 -12.14 1.85
C GLU A 85 -3.42 -12.93 1.84
N ARG A 86 -3.13 -13.59 2.96
CA ARG A 86 -2.03 -14.54 3.05
C ARG A 86 -2.57 -15.95 3.07
N VAL A 87 -2.41 -16.65 1.96
CA VAL A 87 -2.90 -18.02 1.80
C VAL A 87 -1.81 -19.00 2.24
N GLN A 88 -2.15 -19.94 3.12
CA GLN A 88 -1.21 -20.98 3.55
C GLN A 88 -0.65 -21.75 2.35
N GLY A 89 0.67 -21.93 2.30
CA GLY A 89 1.36 -22.60 1.20
C GLY A 89 1.66 -21.72 -0.02
N ARG A 90 1.19 -20.47 -0.07
CA ARG A 90 1.60 -19.49 -1.09
C ARG A 90 2.65 -18.53 -0.54
N ARG A 91 3.61 -18.17 -1.39
CA ARG A 91 4.61 -17.14 -1.07
C ARG A 91 4.03 -15.76 -1.35
N GLY A 92 4.05 -14.88 -0.35
CA GLY A 92 3.63 -13.49 -0.49
C GLY A 92 2.15 -13.25 -0.21
N TRP A 93 1.71 -12.01 -0.44
CA TRP A 93 0.34 -11.57 -0.24
C TRP A 93 -0.41 -11.55 -1.57
N THR A 94 -1.63 -12.07 -1.58
CA THR A 94 -2.50 -12.13 -2.76
C THR A 94 -3.57 -11.03 -2.66
N PRO A 95 -3.71 -10.15 -3.66
CA PRO A 95 -4.78 -9.17 -3.67
C PRO A 95 -6.13 -9.82 -3.94
N ASN A 96 -7.14 -9.44 -3.14
CA ASN A 96 -8.53 -9.83 -3.36
C ASN A 96 -9.36 -8.59 -3.75
N LEU A 97 -9.55 -8.39 -5.05
CA LEU A 97 -10.28 -7.23 -5.60
C LEU A 97 -11.80 -7.33 -5.46
N TYR A 98 -12.32 -8.48 -5.02
CA TYR A 98 -13.75 -8.74 -4.87
C TYR A 98 -14.18 -8.85 -3.40
N ALA A 99 -13.24 -8.69 -2.46
CA ALA A 99 -13.52 -8.82 -1.03
C ALA A 99 -14.54 -7.79 -0.53
N VAL A 100 -14.50 -6.58 -1.08
CA VAL A 100 -15.41 -5.49 -0.70
C VAL A 100 -15.94 -4.83 -1.97
N PRO A 101 -17.28 -4.69 -2.12
CA PRO A 101 -17.86 -4.03 -3.27
C PRO A 101 -17.49 -2.54 -3.26
N LYS A 102 -17.33 -1.97 -4.45
CA LYS A 102 -17.18 -0.51 -4.58
C LYS A 102 -18.48 0.19 -4.20
N VAL A 103 -18.33 1.36 -3.58
CA VAL A 103 -19.45 2.24 -3.24
C VAL A 103 -19.31 3.51 -4.05
N THR A 104 -20.40 3.95 -4.66
CA THR A 104 -20.48 5.24 -5.35
C THR A 104 -21.32 6.19 -4.51
N TYR A 105 -20.75 7.35 -4.16
CA TYR A 105 -21.44 8.42 -3.47
C TYR A 105 -21.29 9.71 -4.30
N GLY A 106 -22.41 10.23 -4.80
CA GLY A 106 -22.40 11.33 -5.77
C GLY A 106 -21.68 10.92 -7.06
N ASP A 107 -20.65 11.67 -7.43
CA ASP A 107 -19.81 11.45 -8.61
C ASP A 107 -18.50 10.69 -8.30
N GLN A 108 -18.29 10.24 -7.05
CA GLN A 108 -17.09 9.52 -6.65
C GLN A 108 -17.36 8.06 -6.33
N THR A 109 -16.54 7.18 -6.88
CA THR A 109 -16.56 5.73 -6.59
C THR A 109 -15.29 5.35 -5.84
N THR A 110 -15.41 4.53 -4.79
CA THR A 110 -14.28 4.09 -3.94
C THR A 110 -13.34 3.07 -4.62
N GLU A 111 -13.47 2.86 -5.92
CA GLU A 111 -12.67 1.90 -6.69
C GLU A 111 -11.36 2.55 -7.11
N PHE A 112 -10.23 1.97 -6.70
CA PHE A 112 -8.92 2.41 -7.15
C PHE A 112 -8.58 1.80 -8.52
N ASP A 113 -7.69 2.46 -9.26
CA ASP A 113 -7.10 1.93 -10.50
C ASP A 113 -6.17 0.75 -10.15
N SER A 114 -6.67 -0.48 -10.35
CA SER A 114 -5.92 -1.70 -10.02
C SER A 114 -4.70 -1.90 -10.91
N ALA A 115 -4.74 -1.42 -12.16
CA ALA A 115 -3.59 -1.46 -13.07
C ALA A 115 -2.49 -0.53 -12.59
N PHE A 116 -2.84 0.58 -11.94
CA PHE A 116 -1.88 1.42 -11.22
C PHE A 116 -1.39 0.71 -9.95
N VAL A 117 -2.26 0.43 -8.97
CA VAL A 117 -1.84 -0.07 -7.63
C VAL A 117 -1.08 -1.39 -7.68
N LEU A 118 -1.45 -2.30 -8.58
CA LEU A 118 -0.85 -3.63 -8.71
C LEU A 118 0.13 -3.74 -9.90
N ARG A 119 0.62 -2.61 -10.42
CA ARG A 119 1.62 -2.58 -11.50
C ARG A 119 2.90 -3.35 -11.14
N GLU A 120 3.50 -3.95 -12.14
CA GLU A 120 4.82 -4.58 -12.02
C GLU A 120 5.92 -3.51 -11.82
N PRO A 121 7.07 -3.87 -11.22
CA PRO A 121 8.19 -2.96 -11.12
C PRO A 121 8.68 -2.51 -12.50
N PRO A 122 9.21 -1.27 -12.63
CA PRO A 122 9.81 -0.81 -13.87
C PRO A 122 10.87 -1.80 -14.34
N LYS A 123 10.81 -2.22 -15.61
CA LYS A 123 11.85 -3.06 -16.20
C LYS A 123 13.16 -2.26 -16.21
N VAL A 124 14.14 -2.70 -15.43
CA VAL A 124 15.51 -2.18 -15.56
C VAL A 124 16.00 -2.60 -16.94
N LYS A 125 16.22 -1.63 -17.84
CA LYS A 125 16.92 -1.92 -19.09
C LYS A 125 18.39 -2.19 -18.70
N ASN A 126 18.83 -3.43 -18.90
CA ASN A 126 20.24 -3.79 -18.83
C ASN A 126 21.00 -3.18 -20.01
#